data_AF-A0A9D7I1X7-F1
#
_entry.id   AF-A0A9D7I1X7-F1
#
_cell.length_a   1.000
_cell.length_b   1.000
_cell.length_c   1.000
_cell.angle_alpha   90.00
_cell.angle_beta   90.00
_cell.angle_gamma   90.00
#
_symmetry.space_group_name_H-M   'P 1'
#
loop_
_entity.id
_entity.type
_entity.pdbx_description
1 polymer ?
#
loop_
_entity_poly.entity_id
_entity_poly.type
_entity_poly.pdbx_seq_one_letter_code
_entity_poly.pdbx_strand_id
1 'polypeptide(L)'
;MTRVVIAFFLFFVVAGCNNADKIPRNVLSQEKMRALLQDMMKADQFLSDYVLNTDTSKKREPESIKLYKQVFAIHQVEPDKFYESLNFYRQHPSLLKDVFDSISKKVERLPPQILPVITDSLISKPGLSIEEKAVKE
;
A
#
# COMPACT_ATOMS: atom_id res chain seq x y z
N MET A 1 -21.75 46.20 -3.32
CA MET A 1 -21.98 45.25 -4.44
C MET A 1 -20.93 44.14 -4.49
N THR A 2 -19.63 44.44 -4.30
CA THR A 2 -18.54 43.46 -4.25
C THR A 2 -18.69 42.34 -3.20
N ARG A 3 -19.23 42.63 -2.01
CA ARG A 3 -19.43 41.63 -0.95
C ARG A 3 -20.50 40.57 -1.28
N VAL A 4 -21.47 40.91 -2.11
CA VAL A 4 -22.54 39.97 -2.53
C VAL A 4 -22.03 39.01 -3.60
N VAL A 5 -21.11 39.47 -4.46
CA VAL A 5 -20.47 38.62 -5.49
C VAL A 5 -19.55 37.58 -4.86
N ILE A 6 -18.82 37.94 -3.80
CA ILE A 6 -17.95 37.01 -3.06
C ILE A 6 -18.79 35.94 -2.34
N ALA A 7 -19.93 36.34 -1.74
CA ALA A 7 -20.85 35.39 -1.10
C ALA A 7 -21.49 34.42 -2.11
N PHE A 8 -21.79 34.87 -3.32
CA PHE A 8 -22.37 34.04 -4.38
C PHE A 8 -21.34 33.06 -4.97
N PHE A 9 -20.07 33.47 -5.08
CA PHE A 9 -18.98 32.61 -5.54
C PHE A 9 -18.61 31.51 -4.52
N LEU A 10 -18.76 31.81 -3.22
CA LEU A 10 -18.51 30.83 -2.14
C LEU A 10 -19.54 29.69 -2.09
N PHE A 11 -20.75 29.92 -2.60
CA PHE A 11 -21.83 28.93 -2.59
C PHE A 11 -21.65 27.84 -3.67
N PHE A 12 -20.97 28.14 -4.78
CA PHE A 12 -20.78 27.20 -5.89
C PHE A 12 -19.71 26.13 -5.65
N VAL A 13 -18.86 26.27 -4.62
CA VAL A 13 -17.73 25.37 -4.38
C VAL A 13 -18.12 24.10 -3.60
N VAL A 14 -19.32 24.04 -3.01
CA VAL A 14 -19.73 22.95 -2.10
C VAL A 14 -20.49 21.81 -2.80
N ALA A 15 -20.69 21.88 -4.12
CA ALA A 15 -21.16 20.74 -4.92
C ALA A 15 -20.03 19.73 -5.19
N GLY A 16 -19.29 19.35 -4.15
CA GLY A 16 -18.43 18.17 -4.19
C GLY A 16 -19.32 16.94 -4.32
N CYS A 17 -19.13 16.17 -5.40
CA CYS A 17 -19.87 14.95 -5.68
C CYS A 17 -19.85 13.99 -4.49
N ASN A 18 -20.95 13.94 -3.74
CA ASN A 18 -21.25 12.81 -2.86
C ASN A 18 -21.89 11.70 -3.71
N ASN A 19 -21.13 11.17 -4.67
CA ASN A 19 -21.51 9.94 -5.35
C ASN A 19 -21.09 8.81 -4.42
N ALA A 20 -22.05 8.15 -3.80
CA ALA A 20 -21.80 6.83 -3.25
C ALA A 20 -21.35 5.95 -4.42
N ASP A 21 -20.04 5.78 -4.59
CA ASP A 21 -19.44 5.08 -5.72
C ASP A 21 -19.89 3.62 -5.68
N LYS A 22 -20.97 3.32 -6.41
CA LYS A 22 -21.52 1.97 -6.49
C LYS A 22 -20.55 1.12 -7.30
N ILE A 23 -19.84 0.23 -6.63
CA ILE A 23 -18.94 -0.73 -7.28
C ILE A 23 -19.79 -1.65 -8.19
N PRO A 24 -19.53 -1.70 -9.50
CA PRO A 24 -20.28 -2.57 -10.39
C PRO A 24 -19.94 -4.03 -10.11
N ARG A 25 -20.89 -4.95 -10.37
CA ARG A 25 -20.70 -6.40 -10.15
C ARG A 25 -19.51 -7.00 -10.92
N ASN A 26 -19.09 -6.34 -12.01
CA ASN A 26 -17.95 -6.75 -12.80
C ASN A 26 -16.59 -6.27 -12.24
N VAL A 27 -16.56 -5.56 -11.12
CA VAL A 27 -15.33 -5.10 -10.46
C VAL A 27 -15.20 -5.82 -9.12
N LEU A 28 -13.97 -6.09 -8.70
CA LEU A 28 -13.68 -6.66 -7.38
C LEU A 28 -14.27 -5.77 -6.29
N SER A 29 -14.96 -6.37 -5.33
CA SER A 29 -15.43 -5.64 -4.16
C SER A 29 -14.26 -5.03 -3.38
N GLN A 30 -14.53 -3.97 -2.63
CA GLN A 30 -13.52 -3.27 -1.85
C GLN A 30 -12.80 -4.20 -0.88
N GLU A 31 -13.54 -5.14 -0.29
CA GLU A 31 -12.99 -6.16 0.61
C GLU A 31 -12.02 -7.10 -0.12
N LYS A 32 -12.39 -7.62 -1.30
CA LYS A 32 -11.51 -8.49 -2.09
C LYS A 32 -10.29 -7.74 -2.59
N MET A 33 -10.46 -6.51 -3.08
CA MET A 33 -9.35 -5.68 -3.53
C MET A 33 -8.37 -5.40 -2.38
N ARG A 34 -8.89 -5.07 -1.19
CA ARG A 34 -8.09 -4.88 0.03
C ARG A 34 -7.30 -6.13 0.40
N ALA A 35 -7.95 -7.29 0.45
CA ALA A 35 -7.30 -8.54 0.85
C ALA A 35 -6.21 -8.94 -0.14
N LEU A 36 -6.50 -8.85 -1.45
CA LEU A 36 -5.57 -9.15 -2.52
C LEU A 36 -4.34 -8.22 -2.50
N LEU A 37 -4.55 -6.90 -2.47
CA LEU A 37 -3.46 -5.92 -2.44
C LEU A 37 -2.61 -6.06 -1.18
N GLN A 38 -3.23 -6.33 -0.03
CA GLN A 38 -2.49 -6.56 1.20
C GLN A 38 -1.52 -7.75 1.07
N ASP A 39 -1.93 -8.84 0.42
CA ASP A 39 -1.07 -10.01 0.25
C ASP A 39 -0.04 -9.82 -0.87
N MET A 40 -0.35 -9.05 -1.91
CA MET A 40 0.65 -8.61 -2.88
C MET A 40 1.76 -7.77 -2.22
N MET A 41 1.39 -6.83 -1.34
CA MET A 41 2.36 -6.01 -0.60
C MET A 41 3.25 -6.87 0.31
N LYS A 42 2.68 -7.87 1.00
CA LYS A 42 3.46 -8.82 1.79
C LYS A 42 4.39 -9.66 0.92
N ALA A 43 3.93 -10.07 -0.26
CA ALA A 43 4.77 -10.81 -1.22
C ALA A 43 5.95 -9.96 -1.71
N ASP A 44 5.75 -8.67 -1.96
CA ASP A 44 6.83 -7.74 -2.31
C ASP A 44 7.82 -7.53 -1.17
N GLN A 45 7.32 -7.43 0.05
CA GLN A 45 8.16 -7.36 1.24
C GLN A 45 8.98 -8.65 1.38
N PHE A 46 8.35 -9.82 1.29
CA PHE A 46 9.05 -11.10 1.35
C PHE A 46 10.12 -11.24 0.25
N LEU A 47 9.79 -10.85 -0.98
CA LEU A 47 10.71 -10.85 -2.10
C LEU A 47 11.93 -9.96 -1.83
N SER A 48 11.69 -8.75 -1.31
CA SER A 48 12.76 -7.78 -1.04
C SER A 48 13.61 -8.22 0.16
N ASP A 49 12.98 -8.60 1.27
CA ASP A 49 13.65 -8.85 2.55
C ASP A 49 14.41 -10.18 2.54
N TYR A 50 13.87 -11.21 1.87
CA TYR A 50 14.40 -12.57 1.95
C TYR A 50 14.96 -13.08 0.63
N VAL A 51 14.26 -12.94 -0.49
CA VAL A 51 14.70 -13.61 -1.73
C VAL A 51 15.86 -12.84 -2.38
N LEU A 52 15.68 -11.54 -2.63
CA LEU A 52 16.67 -10.72 -3.33
C LEU A 52 17.90 -10.40 -2.46
N ASN A 53 17.73 -10.34 -1.15
CA ASN A 53 18.84 -10.17 -0.21
C ASN A 53 19.67 -11.44 -0.03
N THR A 54 19.08 -12.63 -0.21
CA THR A 54 19.78 -13.91 -0.02
C THR A 54 20.46 -14.39 -1.31
N ASP A 55 19.84 -14.19 -2.46
CA ASP A 55 20.34 -14.69 -3.75
C ASP A 55 20.39 -13.56 -4.79
N THR A 56 21.59 -13.01 -4.98
CA THR A 56 21.86 -11.92 -5.94
C THR A 56 21.73 -12.34 -7.40
N SER A 57 21.65 -13.66 -7.69
CA SER A 57 21.39 -14.14 -9.05
C SER A 57 19.92 -13.97 -9.46
N LYS A 58 19.02 -13.79 -8.49
CA LYS A 58 17.59 -13.57 -8.72
C LYS A 58 17.32 -12.13 -9.14
N LYS A 59 16.38 -11.99 -10.07
CA LYS A 59 15.88 -10.68 -10.51
C LYS A 59 14.50 -10.44 -9.94
N ARG A 60 14.22 -9.20 -9.56
CA ARG A 60 12.94 -8.79 -8.94
C ARG A 60 11.74 -9.17 -9.79
N GLU A 61 11.77 -8.85 -11.07
CA GLU A 61 10.63 -8.97 -11.99
C GLU A 61 10.14 -10.43 -12.19
N PRO A 62 10.98 -11.41 -12.58
CA PRO A 62 10.50 -12.78 -12.76
C PRO A 62 10.07 -13.45 -11.44
N GLU A 63 10.64 -13.06 -10.30
CA GLU A 63 10.26 -13.59 -9.01
C GLU A 63 8.96 -12.95 -8.48
N SER A 64 8.73 -11.65 -8.73
CA SER A 64 7.46 -10.99 -8.39
C SER A 64 6.30 -11.58 -9.19
N ILE A 65 6.49 -11.85 -10.50
CA ILE A 65 5.46 -12.52 -11.32
C ILE A 65 5.07 -13.88 -10.72
N LYS A 66 6.03 -14.69 -10.28
CA LYS A 66 5.74 -16.00 -9.67
C LYS A 66 4.93 -15.85 -8.38
N LEU A 67 5.33 -14.93 -7.51
CA LEU A 67 4.63 -14.68 -6.25
C LEU A 67 3.23 -14.12 -6.46
N TYR A 68 3.05 -13.16 -7.37
CA TYR A 68 1.74 -12.59 -7.67
C TYR A 68 0.79 -13.64 -8.26
N LYS A 69 1.27 -14.55 -9.11
CA LYS A 69 0.46 -15.69 -9.59
C LYS A 69 -0.06 -16.54 -8.43
N GLN A 70 0.75 -16.79 -7.41
CA GLN A 70 0.31 -17.52 -6.22
C GLN A 70 -0.73 -16.73 -5.43
N VAL A 71 -0.51 -15.42 -5.25
CA VAL A 71 -1.48 -14.54 -4.57
C VAL A 71 -2.83 -14.53 -5.29
N PHE A 72 -2.84 -14.39 -6.63
CA PHE A 72 -4.07 -14.47 -7.43
C PHE A 72 -4.81 -15.80 -7.25
N ALA A 73 -4.07 -16.92 -7.23
CA ALA A 73 -4.66 -18.24 -7.00
C ALA A 73 -5.29 -18.38 -5.60
N ILE A 74 -4.62 -17.87 -4.55
CA ILE A 74 -5.13 -17.88 -3.16
C ILE A 74 -6.44 -17.10 -3.06
N HIS A 75 -6.51 -15.94 -3.71
CA HIS A 75 -7.70 -15.07 -3.69
C HIS A 75 -8.78 -15.47 -4.70
N GLN A 76 -8.52 -16.48 -5.54
CA GLN A 76 -9.40 -16.90 -6.63
C GLN A 76 -9.78 -15.72 -7.54
N VAL A 77 -8.77 -14.93 -7.91
CA VAL A 77 -8.92 -13.76 -8.77
C VAL A 77 -8.12 -14.00 -10.04
N GLU A 78 -8.76 -13.84 -11.20
CA GLU A 78 -8.05 -13.83 -12.46
C GLU A 78 -7.23 -12.54 -12.63
N PRO A 79 -6.01 -12.59 -13.20
CA PRO A 79 -5.18 -11.40 -13.40
C PRO A 79 -5.91 -10.28 -14.16
N ASP A 80 -6.60 -10.61 -15.25
CA ASP A 80 -7.32 -9.63 -16.07
C ASP A 80 -8.42 -8.92 -15.27
N LYS A 81 -9.16 -9.68 -14.45
CA LYS A 81 -10.16 -9.14 -13.53
C LYS A 81 -9.56 -8.16 -12.53
N PHE A 82 -8.38 -8.46 -12.02
CA PHE A 82 -7.64 -7.54 -11.14
C PHE A 82 -7.28 -6.26 -11.88
N TYR A 83 -6.74 -6.33 -13.10
CA TYR A 83 -6.36 -5.14 -13.87
C TYR A 83 -7.56 -4.25 -14.24
N GLU A 84 -8.67 -4.86 -14.67
CA GLU A 84 -9.94 -4.17 -14.92
C GLU A 84 -10.43 -3.45 -13.67
N SER A 85 -10.44 -4.18 -12.54
CA SER A 85 -10.88 -3.64 -11.26
C SER A 85 -9.97 -2.50 -10.80
N LEU A 86 -8.66 -2.68 -10.88
CA LEU A 86 -7.69 -1.66 -10.52
C LEU A 86 -7.86 -0.40 -11.39
N ASN A 87 -8.19 -0.54 -12.67
CA ASN A 87 -8.50 0.60 -13.52
C ASN A 87 -9.72 1.38 -13.04
N PHE A 88 -10.77 0.68 -12.60
CA PHE A 88 -11.93 1.31 -11.97
C PHE A 88 -11.53 2.04 -10.69
N TYR A 89 -10.81 1.41 -9.77
CA TYR A 89 -10.39 2.06 -8.51
C TYR A 89 -9.48 3.28 -8.74
N ARG A 90 -8.61 3.26 -9.77
CA ARG A 90 -7.79 4.44 -10.12
C ARG A 90 -8.62 5.66 -10.52
N GLN A 91 -9.79 5.45 -11.12
CA GLN A 91 -10.73 6.52 -11.50
C GLN A 91 -11.60 6.98 -10.32
N HIS A 92 -11.61 6.22 -9.21
CA HIS A 92 -12.40 6.49 -8.00
C HIS A 92 -11.46 6.60 -6.78
N PRO A 93 -10.71 7.73 -6.66
CA PRO A 93 -9.66 7.89 -5.66
C PRO A 93 -10.17 7.81 -4.21
N SER A 94 -11.44 8.16 -3.96
CA SER A 94 -12.17 7.93 -2.70
C SER A 94 -12.12 6.46 -2.28
N LEU A 95 -12.61 5.56 -3.14
CA LEU A 95 -12.64 4.12 -2.90
C LEU A 95 -11.24 3.53 -2.76
N LEU A 96 -10.31 3.96 -3.62
CA LEU A 96 -8.92 3.48 -3.55
C LEU A 96 -8.24 3.90 -2.24
N LYS A 97 -8.48 5.14 -1.80
CA LYS A 97 -8.01 5.63 -0.49
C LYS A 97 -8.55 4.76 0.64
N ASP A 98 -9.84 4.46 0.64
CA ASP A 98 -10.44 3.63 1.70
C ASP A 98 -9.85 2.21 1.73
N VAL A 99 -9.51 1.63 0.57
CA VAL A 99 -8.79 0.36 0.48
C VAL A 99 -7.45 0.45 1.18
N PHE A 100 -6.62 1.44 0.84
CA PHE A 100 -5.28 1.60 1.44
C PHE A 100 -5.34 1.98 2.93
N ASP A 101 -6.23 2.89 3.32
CA ASP A 101 -6.43 3.28 4.73
C ASP A 101 -6.83 2.04 5.57
N SER A 102 -7.61 1.13 5.00
CA SER A 102 -8.00 -0.13 5.65
C SER A 102 -6.84 -1.12 5.81
N ILE A 103 -5.86 -1.10 4.90
CA ILE A 103 -4.63 -1.92 5.02
C ILE A 103 -3.77 -1.39 6.16
N SER A 104 -3.55 -0.07 6.22
CA SER A 104 -2.71 0.58 7.23
C SER A 104 -3.24 0.44 8.66
N LYS A 105 -4.57 0.53 8.86
CA LYS A 105 -5.20 0.41 10.19
C LYS A 105 -5.03 -0.96 10.86
N LYS A 106 -4.64 -2.00 10.13
CA LYS A 106 -4.42 -3.34 10.71
C LYS A 106 -3.08 -3.45 11.45
N VAL A 107 -2.14 -2.53 11.20
CA VAL A 107 -0.83 -2.50 11.88
C VAL A 107 -0.95 -2.03 13.33
N GLU A 108 -1.96 -1.21 13.64
CA GLU A 108 -2.14 -0.57 14.96
C GLU A 108 -2.90 -1.43 15.99
N ARG A 109 -3.47 -2.58 15.57
CA ARG A 109 -4.16 -3.53 16.46
C ARG A 109 -3.29 -4.71 16.89
N LEU A 110 -1.98 -4.48 17.03
CA LEU A 110 -1.18 -5.28 17.96
C LEU A 110 -1.52 -4.75 19.37
N PRO A 111 -1.85 -5.61 20.34
CA PRO A 111 -2.09 -5.15 21.70
C PRO A 111 -0.88 -4.33 22.20
N PRO A 112 -1.08 -3.27 23.00
CA PRO A 112 -0.03 -2.32 23.42
C PRO A 112 1.17 -2.90 24.19
N GLN A 113 1.34 -4.22 24.23
CA GLN A 113 2.38 -4.90 25.00
C GLN A 113 3.68 -5.19 24.21
N ILE A 114 3.91 -4.60 23.02
CA ILE A 114 5.19 -4.78 22.29
C ILE A 114 5.90 -3.44 21.97
N LEU A 115 5.33 -2.29 22.36
CA LEU A 115 5.89 -0.96 22.01
C LEU A 115 6.71 -0.23 23.09
N PRO A 116 7.49 -0.92 23.95
CA PRO A 116 8.67 -0.24 24.50
C PRO A 116 10.02 -0.96 24.27
N VAL A 117 10.08 -2.11 23.59
CA VAL A 117 11.36 -2.87 23.51
C VAL A 117 12.29 -2.40 22.38
N ILE A 118 11.76 -1.82 21.29
CA ILE A 118 12.58 -1.50 20.10
C ILE A 118 13.12 -0.05 20.13
N THR A 119 12.45 0.88 20.83
CA THR A 119 12.91 2.28 20.88
C THR A 119 14.11 2.48 21.80
N ASP A 120 14.20 1.76 22.92
CA ASP A 120 15.27 1.99 23.90
C ASP A 120 16.57 1.21 23.57
N SER A 121 16.45 0.13 22.80
CA SER A 121 17.60 -0.70 22.39
C SER A 121 18.37 -0.11 21.20
N LEU A 122 17.75 0.74 20.39
CA LEU A 122 18.40 1.41 19.25
C LEU A 122 18.93 2.82 19.59
N ILE A 123 18.54 3.39 20.73
CA ILE A 123 18.93 4.76 21.13
C ILE A 123 20.07 4.77 22.18
N SER A 124 20.35 3.65 22.88
CA SER A 124 21.28 3.63 24.02
C SER A 124 22.69 3.08 23.79
N LYS A 125 23.11 2.79 22.54
CA LYS A 125 24.51 2.41 22.26
C LYS A 125 25.31 3.58 21.67
N PRO A 126 26.07 4.34 22.48
CA PRO A 126 27.04 5.26 21.94
C PRO A 126 28.25 4.47 21.42
N GLY A 127 28.43 4.48 20.10
CA GLY A 127 29.73 4.24 19.46
C GLY A 127 30.00 2.84 18.91
N LEU A 128 30.66 2.89 17.75
CA LEU A 128 31.46 1.86 17.05
C LEU A 128 30.74 1.08 15.93
N SER A 129 31.10 1.14 14.64
CA SER A 129 32.01 1.98 13.86
C SER A 129 31.72 1.70 12.39
N ILE A 130 31.62 2.73 11.55
CA ILE A 130 32.08 2.62 10.16
C ILE A 130 33.61 2.69 10.27
N GLU A 131 34.28 1.54 10.32
CA GLU A 131 35.70 1.49 9.95
C GLU A 131 35.74 1.33 8.44
N GLU A 132 35.73 2.48 7.77
CA GLU A 132 36.27 2.64 6.43
C GLU A 132 37.75 2.24 6.50
N LYS A 133 38.10 1.08 5.93
CA LYS A 133 39.50 0.73 5.70
C LYS A 133 39.77 0.55 4.20
N ALA A 134 40.38 1.59 3.68
CA ALA A 134 41.01 1.78 2.38
C ALA A 134 41.95 0.64 1.93
N VAL A 135 42.07 0.47 0.60
CA VAL A 135 43.31 0.18 -0.17
C VAL A 135 43.06 0.71 -1.61
N LYS A 136 43.67 1.83 -2.06
CA LYS A 136 44.96 1.98 -2.78
C LYS A 136 44.92 1.34 -4.19
N GLU A 137 45.14 2.05 -5.30
CA GLU A 137 46.29 2.93 -5.66
C GLU A 137 45.91 4.26 -6.30
#